data_AF-A0AAW0CQN3-F1
#
_entry.id   AF-A0AAW0CQN3-F1
#
_cell.length_a   1.000
_cell.length_b   1.000
_cell.length_c   1.000
_cell.angle_alpha   90.00
_cell.angle_beta   90.00
_cell.angle_gamma   90.00
#
_symmetry.space_group_name_H-M   'P 1'
#
loop_
_entity.id
_entity.type
_entity.pdbx_description
1 polymer ?
#
loop_
_entity_poly.entity_id
_entity_poly.type
_entity_poly.pdbx_seq_one_letter_code
_entity_poly.pdbx_strand_id
1 'polypeptide(L)'
;TREEIHPSWVVRCVYYLVAFLHTKHRTKHRTTFRACALILICLAFLLSSVAGDIFGNVQMRRSLTTIWAKLGIKDEFAIHPVCSRCHRIFPPDTSTTTFCPDCEEELYGPPILRDDEDRDLLEEIVDALIDDEAEPRQTPPKEQPNLVAPIQLLSAGLRGFFKRPGMVAAVNAWKDIEDDPNGDLRRMQDADVWKTMKAPDGTSFFSGPGSEEEIRLGVSFGFDWFHRGSSVFGPSHSSGVMSFCVQNLITSLR
;
A
#
# COMPACT_ATOMS: atom_id res chain seq x y z
N THR A 1 2.96 -4.57 -20.34
CA THR A 1 2.15 -5.78 -20.66
C THR A 1 2.64 -6.98 -19.85
N ARG A 2 1.86 -8.07 -19.71
CA ARG A 2 2.20 -9.24 -18.86
C ARG A 2 3.57 -9.88 -19.17
N GLU A 3 4.05 -9.72 -20.40
CA GLU A 3 5.33 -10.24 -20.88
C GLU A 3 6.54 -9.46 -20.36
N GLU A 4 6.38 -8.18 -20.00
CA GLU A 4 7.45 -7.34 -19.40
C GLU A 4 7.87 -7.84 -18.01
N ILE A 5 6.97 -8.51 -17.29
CA ILE A 5 7.24 -9.09 -15.97
C ILE A 5 8.29 -10.20 -16.10
N HIS A 6 8.04 -11.17 -16.98
CA HIS A 6 8.95 -12.27 -17.30
C HIS A 6 8.46 -13.00 -18.56
N PRO A 7 9.33 -13.49 -19.46
CA PRO A 7 8.91 -14.23 -20.67
C PRO A 7 8.17 -15.55 -20.36
N SER A 8 8.68 -16.34 -19.41
CA SER A 8 8.05 -17.60 -18.97
C SER A 8 6.81 -17.38 -18.09
N TRP A 9 5.69 -18.02 -18.44
CA TRP A 9 4.44 -17.94 -17.69
C TRP A 9 4.51 -18.60 -16.31
N VAL A 10 5.29 -19.67 -16.16
CA VAL A 10 5.47 -20.38 -14.88
C VAL A 10 6.11 -19.46 -13.85
N VAL A 11 7.15 -18.72 -14.26
CA VAL A 11 7.81 -17.73 -13.40
C VAL A 11 6.85 -16.62 -13.01
N ARG A 12 6.00 -16.15 -13.93
CA ARG A 12 4.96 -15.16 -13.61
C ARG A 12 4.01 -15.68 -12.53
N CYS A 13 3.55 -16.93 -12.64
CA CYS A 13 2.71 -17.57 -11.61
C CYS A 13 3.40 -17.61 -10.25
N VAL A 14 4.70 -17.94 -10.20
CA VAL A 14 5.45 -17.93 -8.94
C VAL A 14 5.58 -16.52 -8.38
N TYR A 15 5.88 -15.51 -9.20
CA TYR A 15 5.93 -14.11 -8.73
C TYR A 15 4.60 -13.65 -8.14
N TYR A 16 3.48 -13.97 -8.78
CA TYR A 16 2.15 -13.68 -8.23
C TYR A 16 1.89 -14.44 -6.93
N LEU A 17 2.27 -15.71 -6.85
CA LEU A 17 2.12 -16.51 -5.63
C LEU A 17 2.92 -15.92 -4.47
N VAL A 18 4.20 -15.58 -4.68
CA VAL A 18 5.06 -15.01 -3.63
C VAL A 18 4.56 -13.64 -3.21
N ALA A 19 4.14 -12.79 -4.16
CA ALA A 19 3.53 -11.50 -3.84
C ALA A 19 2.24 -11.67 -3.03
N PHE A 20 1.38 -12.60 -3.42
CA PHE A 20 0.13 -12.93 -2.72
C PHE A 20 0.38 -13.49 -1.32
N LEU A 21 1.33 -14.41 -1.17
CA LEU A 21 1.70 -14.97 0.13
C LEU A 21 2.19 -13.89 1.07
N HIS A 22 3.05 -12.99 0.57
CA HIS A 22 3.52 -11.86 1.35
C HIS A 22 2.38 -10.92 1.75
N THR A 23 1.50 -10.53 0.83
CA THR A 23 0.42 -9.57 1.14
C THR A 23 -0.66 -10.16 2.04
N LYS A 24 -1.07 -11.42 1.81
CA LYS A 24 -2.18 -12.06 2.53
C LYS A 24 -1.79 -12.60 3.90
N HIS A 25 -0.60 -13.18 4.04
CA HIS A 25 -0.22 -13.90 5.26
C HIS A 25 0.70 -13.11 6.21
N ARG A 26 1.00 -11.84 5.90
CA ARG A 26 1.79 -10.95 6.78
C ARG A 26 1.20 -10.81 8.17
N THR A 27 -0.13 -10.73 8.28
CA THR A 27 -0.84 -10.46 9.55
C THR A 27 -0.96 -11.69 10.45
N LYS A 28 -1.12 -12.89 9.88
CA LYS A 28 -1.37 -14.12 10.68
C LYS A 28 -0.16 -15.06 10.79
N HIS A 29 0.67 -15.17 9.75
CA HIS A 29 1.77 -16.15 9.68
C HIS A 29 3.15 -15.53 9.39
N ARG A 30 3.28 -14.19 9.46
CA ARG A 30 4.55 -13.44 9.31
C ARG A 30 5.45 -14.00 8.20
N THR A 31 4.93 -14.14 6.98
CA THR A 31 5.80 -14.45 5.82
C THR A 31 6.74 -13.26 5.63
N THR A 32 7.95 -13.38 6.16
CA THR A 32 8.96 -12.32 6.11
C THR A 32 9.49 -12.14 4.69
N PHE A 33 10.11 -11.00 4.40
CA PHE A 33 10.84 -10.78 3.15
C PHE A 33 11.85 -11.91 2.87
N ARG A 34 12.48 -12.43 3.92
CA ARG A 34 13.44 -13.54 3.86
C ARG A 34 12.78 -14.87 3.48
N ALA A 35 11.62 -15.18 4.06
CA ALA A 35 10.86 -16.37 3.65
C ALA A 35 10.46 -16.31 2.17
N CYS A 36 10.06 -15.14 1.68
CA CYS A 36 9.79 -14.92 0.25
C CYS A 36 11.06 -15.12 -0.60
N ALA A 37 12.20 -14.59 -0.17
CA ALA A 37 13.47 -14.78 -0.89
C ALA A 37 13.86 -16.26 -0.96
N LEU A 38 13.76 -17.01 0.14
CA LEU A 38 14.01 -18.45 0.18
C LEU A 38 13.09 -19.22 -0.78
N ILE A 39 11.78 -18.90 -0.79
CA ILE A 39 10.83 -19.53 -1.73
C ILE A 39 11.27 -19.27 -3.17
N LEU A 40 11.68 -18.04 -3.50
CA LEU A 40 12.14 -17.69 -4.84
C LEU A 40 13.42 -18.42 -5.22
N ILE A 41 14.39 -18.50 -4.31
CA ILE A 41 15.66 -19.22 -4.53
C ILE A 41 15.41 -20.71 -4.75
N CYS A 42 14.62 -21.34 -3.89
CA CYS A 42 14.30 -22.77 -4.00
C CYS A 42 13.55 -23.07 -5.31
N LEU A 43 12.55 -22.25 -5.67
CA LEU A 43 11.80 -22.45 -6.92
C LEU A 43 12.65 -22.16 -8.15
N ALA A 44 13.54 -21.16 -8.10
CA ALA A 44 14.50 -20.93 -9.16
C ALA A 44 15.40 -22.15 -9.37
N PHE A 45 15.96 -22.70 -8.28
CA PHE A 45 16.80 -23.89 -8.35
C PHE A 45 16.03 -25.09 -8.93
N LEU A 46 14.83 -25.38 -8.44
CA LEU A 46 14.00 -26.49 -8.93
C LEU A 46 13.65 -26.33 -10.42
N LEU A 47 13.29 -25.12 -10.86
CA LEU A 47 12.97 -24.86 -12.26
C LEU A 47 14.20 -25.00 -13.15
N SER A 48 15.37 -24.55 -12.70
CA SER A 48 16.62 -24.68 -13.45
C SER A 48 17.14 -26.13 -13.47
N SER A 49 17.04 -26.87 -12.36
CA SER A 49 17.64 -28.19 -12.23
C SER A 49 16.76 -29.33 -12.73
N VAL A 50 15.45 -29.26 -12.50
CA VAL A 50 14.51 -30.34 -12.84
C VAL A 50 13.80 -30.06 -14.16
N ALA A 51 13.52 -28.79 -14.44
CA ALA A 51 12.69 -28.39 -15.56
C ALA A 51 13.46 -27.60 -16.63
N GLY A 52 14.80 -27.53 -16.53
CA GLY A 52 15.67 -26.83 -17.47
C GLY A 52 15.55 -27.37 -18.90
N ASP A 53 15.30 -28.67 -19.06
CA ASP A 53 15.09 -29.29 -20.38
C ASP A 53 13.72 -28.92 -21.00
N ILE A 54 12.73 -28.55 -20.17
CA ILE A 54 11.36 -28.25 -20.61
C ILE A 54 11.18 -26.75 -20.84
N PHE A 55 11.76 -25.92 -19.99
CA PHE A 55 11.56 -24.47 -19.99
C PHE A 55 12.80 -23.66 -20.39
N GLY A 56 13.92 -24.34 -20.69
CA GLY A 56 15.20 -23.70 -20.99
C GLY A 56 15.88 -23.09 -19.77
N ASN A 57 16.91 -22.27 -20.01
CA ASN A 57 17.55 -21.50 -18.94
C ASN A 57 16.60 -20.38 -18.46
N VAL A 58 15.87 -20.66 -17.38
CA VAL A 58 14.92 -19.72 -16.78
C VAL A 58 15.62 -18.89 -15.71
N GLN A 59 16.02 -17.67 -16.07
CA GLN A 59 16.56 -16.71 -15.10
C GLN A 59 15.45 -16.07 -14.26
N MET A 60 15.34 -16.53 -13.01
CA MET A 60 14.35 -16.04 -12.06
C MET A 60 14.96 -15.04 -11.07
N ARG A 61 14.24 -13.94 -10.79
CA ARG A 61 14.61 -12.96 -9.77
C ARG A 61 14.38 -13.53 -8.37
N ARG A 62 15.34 -13.25 -7.48
CA ARG A 62 15.38 -13.81 -6.12
C ARG A 62 14.94 -12.84 -5.02
N SER A 63 14.71 -11.57 -5.35
CA SER A 63 14.26 -10.55 -4.40
C SER A 63 12.80 -10.15 -4.62
N LEU A 64 12.05 -10.06 -3.50
CA LEU A 64 10.68 -9.57 -3.48
C LEU A 64 10.57 -8.11 -3.94
N THR A 65 11.56 -7.26 -3.63
CA THR A 65 11.54 -5.84 -4.02
C THR A 65 11.59 -5.67 -5.54
N THR A 66 12.43 -6.46 -6.21
CA THR A 66 12.51 -6.48 -7.68
C THR A 66 11.22 -7.01 -8.29
N ILE A 67 10.61 -8.04 -7.69
CA ILE A 67 9.33 -8.57 -8.14
C ILE A 67 8.22 -7.53 -8.00
N TRP A 68 8.14 -6.82 -6.87
CA TRP A 68 7.17 -5.75 -6.66
C TRP A 68 7.33 -4.63 -7.68
N ALA A 69 8.57 -4.16 -7.89
CA ALA A 69 8.88 -3.15 -8.89
C ALA A 69 8.41 -3.58 -10.30
N LYS A 70 8.67 -4.84 -10.68
CA LYS A 70 8.22 -5.41 -11.97
C LYS A 70 6.72 -5.62 -12.07
N LEU A 71 6.07 -6.03 -10.99
CA LEU A 71 4.62 -6.17 -10.92
C LEU A 71 3.91 -4.80 -10.89
N GLY A 72 4.66 -3.70 -10.78
CA GLY A 72 4.10 -2.37 -10.58
C GLY A 72 3.40 -2.23 -9.23
N ILE A 73 3.69 -3.11 -8.29
CA ILE A 73 3.21 -3.01 -6.90
C ILE A 73 4.09 -1.95 -6.25
N LYS A 74 3.59 -0.72 -6.23
CA LYS A 74 4.24 0.41 -5.57
C LYS A 74 3.28 0.96 -4.53
N ASP A 75 3.85 1.30 -3.39
CA ASP A 75 3.17 2.11 -2.41
C ASP A 75 3.05 3.54 -2.97
N GLU A 76 1.82 4.02 -3.18
CA GLU A 76 1.54 5.36 -3.69
C GLU A 76 1.27 6.35 -2.53
N PHE A 77 2.10 6.28 -1.48
CA PHE A 77 2.08 7.24 -0.37
C PHE A 77 3.40 7.99 -0.28
N ALA A 78 3.33 9.22 0.22
CA ALA A 78 4.51 9.96 0.63
C ALA A 78 4.85 9.63 2.09
N ILE A 79 6.14 9.50 2.39
CA ILE A 79 6.61 9.36 3.77
C ILE A 79 6.84 10.76 4.32
N HIS A 80 6.07 11.14 5.34
CA HIS A 80 6.20 12.42 6.00
C HIS A 80 6.94 12.27 7.34
N PRO A 81 7.98 13.07 7.61
CA PRO A 81 8.56 13.20 8.94
C PRO A 81 7.53 13.74 9.92
N VAL A 82 7.57 13.25 11.15
CA VAL A 82 6.68 13.69 12.23
C VAL A 82 7.51 13.98 13.46
N CYS A 83 7.24 15.10 14.13
CA CYS A 83 7.87 15.36 15.42
C CYS A 83 7.43 14.30 16.44
N SER A 84 8.38 13.62 17.06
CA SER A 84 8.14 12.60 18.10
C SER A 84 7.43 13.14 19.34
N ARG A 85 7.51 14.46 19.59
CA ARG A 85 6.96 15.12 20.78
C ARG A 85 5.56 15.69 20.58
N CYS A 86 5.35 16.52 19.55
CA CYS A 86 4.05 17.17 19.30
C CYS A 86 3.24 16.55 18.16
N HIS A 87 3.79 15.54 17.46
CA HIS A 87 3.17 14.90 16.30
C HIS A 87 2.84 15.82 15.12
N ARG A 88 3.47 17.00 15.04
CA ARG A 88 3.40 17.85 13.86
C ARG A 88 4.01 17.14 12.65
N ILE A 89 3.28 17.15 11.54
CA ILE A 89 3.65 16.49 10.27
C ILE A 89 4.38 17.50 9.38
N PHE A 90 5.47 17.08 8.76
CA PHE A 90 6.31 17.89 7.89
C PHE A 90 6.26 17.41 6.42
N PRO A 91 6.59 18.28 5.44
CA PRO A 91 6.70 17.87 4.04
C PRO A 91 7.75 16.76 3.83
N PRO A 92 7.59 15.89 2.81
CA PRO A 92 8.51 14.77 2.57
C PRO A 92 9.95 15.20 2.21
N ASP A 93 10.09 16.42 1.68
CA ASP A 93 11.34 17.05 1.25
C ASP A 93 12.02 17.88 2.36
N THR A 94 11.55 17.73 3.60
CA THR A 94 12.15 18.40 4.77
C THR A 94 13.62 17.99 4.92
N SER A 95 14.49 18.97 5.20
CA SER A 95 15.92 18.73 5.39
C SER A 95 16.19 17.93 6.66
N THR A 96 17.20 17.05 6.64
CA THR A 96 17.54 16.20 7.79
C THR A 96 18.04 16.99 9.00
N THR A 97 18.53 18.22 8.80
CA THR A 97 18.96 19.13 9.88
C THR A 97 17.82 19.98 10.46
N THR A 98 16.57 19.69 10.09
CA THR A 98 15.41 20.47 10.51
C THR A 98 14.96 20.09 11.92
N PHE A 99 14.69 21.10 12.74
CA PHE A 99 14.11 20.97 14.07
C PHE A 99 12.61 21.32 14.04
N CYS A 100 11.84 20.72 14.94
CA CYS A 100 10.46 21.11 15.14
C CYS A 100 10.38 22.55 15.68
N PRO A 101 9.65 23.48 15.04
CA PRO A 101 9.60 24.88 15.48
C PRO A 101 8.85 25.07 16.82
N ASP A 102 8.01 24.11 17.22
CA ASP A 102 7.21 24.21 18.44
C ASP A 102 7.87 23.53 19.65
N CYS A 103 8.78 22.59 19.40
CA CYS A 103 9.36 21.71 20.41
C CYS A 103 10.89 21.71 20.44
N GLU A 104 11.53 22.29 19.43
CA GLU A 104 12.97 22.29 19.20
C GLU A 104 13.58 20.88 19.15
N GLU A 105 12.75 19.87 18.82
CA GLU A 105 13.14 18.47 18.72
C GLU A 105 13.73 18.17 17.34
N GLU A 106 14.81 17.40 17.28
CA GLU A 106 15.37 16.87 16.04
C GLU A 106 14.37 15.94 15.34
N LEU A 107 14.06 16.22 14.07
CA LEU A 107 13.15 15.38 13.30
C LEU A 107 13.81 14.10 12.81
N TYR A 108 15.13 14.10 12.67
CA TYR A 108 15.93 13.01 12.14
C TYR A 108 16.99 12.61 13.16
N GLY A 109 17.28 11.33 13.22
CA GLY A 109 18.32 10.77 14.05
C GLY A 109 19.17 9.78 13.26
N PRO A 110 20.25 9.25 13.87
CA PRO A 110 20.97 8.14 13.28
C PRO A 110 19.98 7.00 13.03
N PRO A 111 20.16 6.21 11.94
CA PRO A 111 19.38 5.01 11.75
C PRO A 111 19.47 4.18 13.03
N ILE A 112 18.35 3.60 13.46
CA ILE A 112 18.34 2.65 14.56
C ILE A 112 19.08 1.41 14.05
N LEU A 113 20.41 1.44 14.19
CA LEU A 113 21.27 0.31 13.90
C LEU A 113 20.95 -0.75 14.94
N ARG A 114 20.76 -1.97 14.46
CA ARG A 114 20.74 -3.12 15.34
C ARG A 114 22.15 -3.31 15.87
N ASP A 115 22.26 -3.82 17.09
CA ASP A 115 23.50 -4.46 17.51
C ASP A 115 23.74 -5.62 16.53
N ASP A 116 24.80 -5.53 15.72
CA ASP A 116 25.19 -6.48 14.67
C ASP A 116 25.58 -7.88 15.23
N GLU A 117 25.49 -8.08 16.54
CA GLU A 117 25.97 -9.28 17.23
C GLU A 117 25.07 -10.52 17.03
N ASP A 118 23.81 -10.34 16.59
CA ASP A 118 22.85 -11.43 16.33
C ASP A 118 22.61 -11.68 14.82
N ARG A 119 23.65 -11.57 13.97
CA ARG A 119 23.55 -12.07 12.58
C ARG A 119 23.53 -13.60 12.57
N ASP A 120 22.33 -14.18 12.47
CA ASP A 120 22.15 -15.62 12.29
C ASP A 120 22.88 -16.13 11.02
N LEU A 121 23.47 -17.34 11.07
CA LEU A 121 24.13 -18.01 9.93
C LEU A 121 23.22 -18.09 8.67
N LEU A 122 21.90 -18.17 8.88
CA LEU A 122 20.91 -18.16 7.81
C LEU A 122 20.86 -16.81 7.08
N GLU A 123 21.16 -15.70 7.76
CA GLU A 123 21.24 -14.36 7.17
C GLU A 123 22.45 -14.25 6.25
N GLU A 124 23.60 -14.76 6.68
CA GLU A 124 24.82 -14.76 5.86
C GLU A 124 24.66 -15.59 4.59
N ILE A 125 24.02 -16.75 4.69
CA ILE A 125 23.75 -17.62 3.53
C ILE A 125 22.76 -16.97 2.56
N VAL A 126 21.67 -16.39 3.06
CA VAL A 126 20.67 -15.73 2.20
C VAL A 126 21.27 -14.52 1.49
N ASP A 127 22.07 -13.71 2.19
CA ASP A 127 22.76 -12.56 1.60
C ASP A 127 23.74 -13.01 0.50
N ALA A 128 24.57 -14.03 0.76
CA ALA A 128 25.51 -14.57 -0.22
C ALA A 128 24.81 -15.11 -1.49
N LEU A 129 23.57 -15.62 -1.37
CA LEU A 129 22.81 -16.16 -2.50
C LEU A 129 22.03 -15.10 -3.31
N ILE A 130 21.86 -13.89 -2.76
CA ILE A 130 21.13 -12.77 -3.39
C ILE A 130 22.10 -11.83 -4.16
N ASP A 131 23.38 -11.80 -3.81
CA ASP A 131 24.36 -10.77 -4.25
C ASP A 131 24.82 -10.84 -5.72
N ASP A 132 24.45 -11.85 -6.53
CA ASP A 132 25.01 -12.00 -7.90
C ASP A 132 24.48 -10.98 -8.94
N GLU A 133 23.34 -10.32 -8.71
CA GLU A 133 22.79 -9.30 -9.62
C GLU A 133 22.11 -8.11 -8.90
N ALA A 134 22.29 -7.98 -7.58
CA ALA A 134 21.66 -6.90 -6.85
C ALA A 134 22.30 -5.56 -7.23
N GLU A 135 21.48 -4.59 -7.65
CA GLU A 135 21.89 -3.19 -7.75
C GLU A 135 22.69 -2.79 -6.50
N PRO A 136 23.71 -1.92 -6.63
CA PRO A 136 24.59 -1.57 -5.52
C PRO A 136 23.74 -1.27 -4.28
N ARG A 137 23.94 -2.04 -3.21
CA ARG A 137 23.22 -1.88 -1.94
C ARG A 137 23.23 -0.38 -1.63
N GLN A 138 22.06 0.27 -1.71
CA GLN A 138 21.96 1.67 -1.33
C GLN A 138 22.46 1.74 0.10
N THR A 139 23.54 2.48 0.31
CA THR A 139 24.06 2.73 1.64
C THR A 139 22.90 3.26 2.46
N PRO A 140 22.60 2.69 3.64
CA PRO A 140 21.48 3.16 4.43
C PRO A 140 21.60 4.67 4.59
N PRO A 141 20.51 5.45 4.39
CA PRO A 141 20.54 6.88 4.57
C PRO A 141 21.17 7.20 5.93
N LYS A 142 22.14 8.12 5.94
CA LYS A 142 22.91 8.47 7.14
C LYS A 142 22.02 8.90 8.30
N GLU A 143 20.84 9.43 8.00
CA GLU A 143 19.85 9.93 8.95
C GLU A 143 18.47 9.48 8.49
N GLN A 144 17.64 9.05 9.44
CA GLN A 144 16.25 8.67 9.21
C GLN A 144 15.33 9.49 10.12
N PRO A 145 14.10 9.82 9.69
CA PRO A 145 13.19 10.50 10.58
C PRO A 145 12.87 9.64 11.80
N ASN A 146 12.87 10.26 12.98
CA ASN A 146 12.62 9.59 14.27
C ASN A 146 11.20 8.98 14.35
N LEU A 147 10.24 9.61 13.68
CA LEU A 147 8.86 9.17 13.54
C LEU A 147 8.37 9.55 12.13
N VAL A 148 7.61 8.66 11.49
CA VAL A 148 7.05 8.94 10.16
C VAL A 148 5.58 8.56 10.05
N ALA A 149 4.88 9.31 9.20
CA ALA A 149 3.51 9.05 8.76
C ALA A 149 3.49 8.78 7.25
N PRO A 150 3.16 7.56 6.81
CA PRO A 150 2.81 7.29 5.42
C PRO A 150 1.46 7.95 5.10
N ILE A 151 1.43 8.87 4.13
CA ILE A 151 0.20 9.60 3.76
C ILE A 151 -0.02 9.51 2.26
N GLN A 152 -1.23 9.10 1.88
CA GLN A 152 -1.74 9.23 0.52
C GLN A 152 -2.89 10.23 0.53
N LEU A 153 -2.80 11.28 -0.30
CA LEU A 153 -3.89 12.23 -0.46
C LEU A 153 -5.09 11.56 -1.13
N LEU A 154 -6.30 11.90 -0.67
CA LEU A 154 -7.54 11.40 -1.27
C LEU A 154 -7.58 11.66 -2.78
N SER A 155 -7.13 12.83 -3.23
CA SER A 155 -7.07 13.18 -4.65
C SER A 155 -6.14 12.26 -5.45
N ALA A 156 -5.03 11.81 -4.88
CA ALA A 156 -4.13 10.85 -5.51
C ALA A 156 -4.79 9.45 -5.57
N GLY A 157 -5.40 9.01 -4.47
CA GLY A 157 -6.13 7.73 -4.42
C GLY A 157 -7.30 7.67 -5.39
N LEU A 158 -8.06 8.75 -5.52
CA LEU A 158 -9.19 8.85 -6.46
C LEU A 158 -8.75 8.74 -7.92
N ARG A 159 -7.57 9.26 -8.30
CA ARG A 159 -7.05 9.09 -9.67
C ARG A 159 -6.83 7.61 -10.00
N GLY A 160 -6.20 6.86 -9.10
CA GLY A 160 -6.00 5.41 -9.26
C GLY A 160 -7.31 4.64 -9.27
N PHE A 161 -8.25 5.03 -8.41
CA PHE A 161 -9.58 4.45 -8.30
C PHE A 161 -10.39 4.59 -9.61
N PHE A 162 -10.48 5.78 -10.18
CA PHE A 162 -11.26 6.02 -11.42
C PHE A 162 -10.58 5.52 -12.69
N LYS A 163 -9.27 5.24 -12.69
CA LYS A 163 -8.60 4.56 -13.80
C LYS A 163 -9.09 3.13 -14.01
N ARG A 164 -9.77 2.52 -13.03
CA ARG A 164 -10.29 1.15 -13.13
C ARG A 164 -11.52 1.12 -14.07
N PRO A 165 -11.54 0.25 -15.09
CA PRO A 165 -12.68 0.12 -15.99
C PRO A 165 -13.99 -0.13 -15.21
N GLY A 166 -15.06 0.59 -15.60
CA GLY A 166 -16.39 0.47 -14.99
C GLY A 166 -16.58 1.23 -13.67
N MET A 167 -15.53 1.82 -13.09
CA MET A 167 -15.65 2.47 -11.78
C MET A 167 -16.54 3.72 -11.79
N VAL A 168 -16.48 4.52 -12.87
CA VAL A 168 -17.37 5.68 -13.06
C VAL A 168 -18.84 5.25 -13.10
N ALA A 169 -19.15 4.16 -13.80
CA ALA A 169 -20.50 3.62 -13.85
C ALA A 169 -20.93 3.09 -12.47
N ALA A 170 -20.06 2.35 -11.78
CA ALA A 170 -20.36 1.82 -10.44
C ALA A 170 -20.64 2.92 -9.40
N VAL A 171 -19.90 4.03 -9.46
CA VAL A 171 -20.10 5.20 -8.59
C VAL A 171 -21.35 5.99 -8.94
N ASN A 172 -21.85 5.91 -10.17
CA ASN A 172 -23.10 6.56 -10.57
C ASN A 172 -24.32 5.66 -10.41
N ALA A 173 -24.13 4.33 -10.29
CA ALA A 173 -25.21 3.35 -10.25
C ALA A 173 -26.24 3.60 -9.13
N TRP A 174 -25.87 4.30 -8.04
CA TRP A 174 -26.81 4.66 -6.98
C TRP A 174 -27.92 5.61 -7.47
N LYS A 175 -27.67 6.41 -8.51
CA LYS A 175 -28.65 7.37 -9.06
C LYS A 175 -29.89 6.68 -9.61
N ASP A 176 -29.73 5.45 -10.09
CA ASP A 176 -30.81 4.67 -10.70
C ASP A 176 -31.58 3.83 -9.69
N ILE A 177 -31.21 3.89 -8.40
CA ILE A 177 -31.85 3.07 -7.39
C ILE A 177 -32.94 3.87 -6.69
N GLU A 178 -34.16 3.35 -6.74
CA GLU A 178 -35.30 3.92 -6.04
C GLU A 178 -35.14 3.82 -4.52
N ASP A 179 -35.76 4.77 -3.82
CA ASP A 179 -35.88 4.74 -2.36
C ASP A 179 -36.76 3.55 -1.93
N ASP A 180 -36.46 2.97 -0.76
CA ASP A 180 -37.33 1.92 -0.20
C ASP A 180 -38.70 2.53 0.16
N PRO A 181 -39.82 1.99 -0.35
CA PRO A 181 -41.15 2.56 -0.13
C PRO A 181 -41.60 2.49 1.33
N ASN A 182 -40.99 1.63 2.15
CA ASN A 182 -41.28 1.52 3.58
C ASN A 182 -40.44 2.49 4.43
N GLY A 183 -39.48 3.19 3.83
CA GLY A 183 -38.56 4.09 4.54
C GLY A 183 -37.42 3.38 5.28
N ASP A 184 -37.19 2.10 5.01
CA ASP A 184 -36.07 1.35 5.60
C ASP A 184 -34.72 1.90 5.11
N LEU A 185 -33.85 2.28 6.04
CA LEU A 185 -32.48 2.72 5.73
C LEU A 185 -31.55 1.51 5.59
N ARG A 186 -31.29 1.09 4.34
CA ARG A 186 -30.46 -0.10 4.04
C ARG A 186 -29.07 0.27 3.54
N ARG A 187 -28.87 1.53 3.14
CA ARG A 187 -27.67 2.05 2.51
C ARG A 187 -27.37 3.45 3.00
N MET A 188 -26.13 3.87 2.82
CA MET A 188 -25.71 5.23 3.16
C MET A 188 -26.46 6.29 2.36
N GLN A 189 -26.86 5.98 1.13
CA GLN A 189 -27.61 6.85 0.23
C GLN A 189 -29.05 7.11 0.70
N ASP A 190 -29.58 6.25 1.56
CA ASP A 190 -30.94 6.42 2.09
C ASP A 190 -30.97 7.50 3.19
N ALA A 191 -29.81 7.89 3.74
CA ALA A 191 -29.70 8.87 4.81
C ALA A 191 -30.06 10.29 4.35
N ASP A 192 -30.61 11.09 5.27
CA ASP A 192 -31.09 12.46 4.99
C ASP A 192 -30.05 13.37 4.33
N VAL A 193 -28.76 13.19 4.65
CA VAL A 193 -27.68 13.98 4.04
C VAL A 193 -27.65 13.84 2.52
N TRP A 194 -27.93 12.63 2.00
CA TRP A 194 -27.96 12.40 0.55
C TRP A 194 -29.16 13.06 -0.13
N LYS A 195 -30.22 13.35 0.62
CA LYS A 195 -31.47 13.92 0.08
C LYS A 195 -31.54 15.43 0.22
N THR A 196 -30.90 15.97 1.28
CA THR A 196 -31.08 17.35 1.71
C THR A 196 -29.86 18.24 1.49
N MET A 197 -28.66 17.66 1.33
CA MET A 197 -27.43 18.44 1.13
C MET A 197 -27.50 19.28 -0.14
N LYS A 198 -27.15 20.56 -0.01
CA LYS A 198 -27.12 21.52 -1.12
C LYS A 198 -25.70 21.73 -1.62
N ALA A 199 -25.55 21.84 -2.94
CA ALA A 199 -24.34 22.32 -3.56
C ALA A 199 -24.20 23.85 -3.38
N PRO A 200 -23.02 24.45 -3.65
CA PRO A 200 -22.82 25.89 -3.54
C PRO A 200 -23.78 26.76 -4.36
N ASP A 201 -24.34 26.20 -5.44
CA ASP A 201 -25.34 26.83 -6.31
C ASP A 201 -26.78 26.72 -5.76
N GLY A 202 -26.98 26.09 -4.60
CA GLY A 202 -28.28 25.85 -3.97
C GLY A 202 -29.06 24.64 -4.52
N THR A 203 -28.54 23.96 -5.55
CA THR A 203 -29.14 22.72 -6.08
C THR A 203 -28.88 21.54 -5.14
N SER A 204 -29.56 20.40 -5.35
CA SER A 204 -29.22 19.19 -4.60
C SER A 204 -27.80 18.75 -4.92
N PHE A 205 -26.97 18.53 -3.90
CA PHE A 205 -25.61 18.02 -4.09
C PHE A 205 -25.67 16.61 -4.68
N PHE A 206 -26.46 15.71 -4.12
CA PHE A 206 -26.67 14.39 -4.72
C PHE A 206 -27.91 14.45 -5.62
N SER A 207 -27.72 14.85 -6.87
CA SER A 207 -28.77 14.86 -7.90
C SER A 207 -28.91 13.46 -8.53
N GLY A 208 -30.16 13.07 -8.78
CA GLY A 208 -30.50 11.80 -9.42
C GLY A 208 -30.10 11.71 -10.92
N PRO A 209 -30.76 10.83 -11.68
CA PRO A 209 -30.48 10.62 -13.10
C PRO A 209 -30.60 11.94 -13.87
N GLY A 210 -29.63 12.26 -14.74
CA GLY A 210 -29.59 13.49 -15.55
C GLY A 210 -28.47 14.49 -15.21
N SER A 211 -27.69 14.24 -14.14
CA SER A 211 -26.45 14.97 -13.86
C SER A 211 -25.23 14.15 -14.29
N GLU A 212 -24.92 14.16 -15.60
CA GLU A 212 -23.85 13.31 -16.17
C GLU A 212 -22.50 14.02 -16.29
N GLU A 213 -22.47 15.36 -16.22
CA GLU A 213 -21.24 16.14 -16.42
C GLU A 213 -20.27 16.07 -15.23
N GLU A 214 -20.76 15.77 -14.02
CA GLU A 214 -19.97 15.77 -12.79
C GLU A 214 -20.22 14.51 -11.92
N ILE A 215 -19.14 13.94 -11.38
CA ILE A 215 -19.22 12.88 -10.37
C ILE A 215 -19.17 13.50 -8.99
N ARG A 216 -20.25 13.36 -8.23
CA ARG A 216 -20.36 13.85 -6.85
C ARG A 216 -20.21 12.70 -5.87
N LEU A 217 -19.17 12.77 -5.04
CA LEU A 217 -18.76 11.68 -4.16
C LEU A 217 -19.16 11.95 -2.71
N GLY A 218 -19.89 11.01 -2.12
CA GLY A 218 -19.95 10.84 -0.68
C GLY A 218 -18.70 10.09 -0.21
N VAL A 219 -17.92 10.71 0.68
CA VAL A 219 -16.72 10.09 1.24
C VAL A 219 -16.84 10.08 2.75
N SER A 220 -16.61 8.91 3.36
CA SER A 220 -16.40 8.84 4.81
C SER A 220 -14.91 8.76 5.12
N PHE A 221 -14.55 9.30 6.28
CA PHE A 221 -13.21 9.20 6.85
C PHE A 221 -13.28 8.30 8.09
N GLY A 222 -12.54 7.20 8.04
CA GLY A 222 -12.42 6.24 9.13
C GLY A 222 -11.05 6.33 9.78
N PHE A 223 -11.03 6.09 11.08
CA PHE A 223 -9.81 5.93 11.86
C PHE A 223 -9.89 4.64 12.64
N ASP A 224 -8.95 3.74 12.39
CA ASP A 224 -8.82 2.49 13.11
C ASP A 224 -7.50 2.50 13.89
N TRP A 225 -7.53 2.02 15.12
CA TRP A 225 -6.36 1.96 15.98
C TRP A 225 -6.04 0.50 16.30
N PHE A 226 -4.84 0.09 15.92
CA PHE A 226 -4.38 -1.26 16.19
C PHE A 226 -3.45 -1.22 17.39
N HIS A 227 -3.56 -2.23 18.25
CA HIS A 227 -2.55 -2.44 19.27
C HIS A 227 -1.26 -2.86 18.57
N ARG A 228 -0.22 -2.03 18.65
CA ARG A 228 1.07 -2.36 18.04
C ARG A 228 1.70 -3.47 18.87
N GLY A 229 1.69 -4.69 18.32
CA GLY A 229 2.72 -5.65 18.71
C GLY A 229 4.05 -5.05 18.31
N SER A 230 4.80 -4.51 19.27
CA SER A 230 6.16 -4.02 19.06
C SER A 230 7.00 -5.22 18.63
N SER A 231 7.17 -5.40 17.31
CA SER A 231 8.22 -6.28 16.82
C SER A 231 9.51 -5.47 16.80
N VAL A 232 10.62 -6.13 17.10
CA VAL A 232 12.00 -5.60 17.01
C VAL A 232 12.38 -5.22 15.55
N PHE A 233 11.45 -5.38 14.60
CA PHE A 233 11.59 -5.12 13.17
C PHE A 233 10.62 -4.03 12.68
N GLY A 234 9.84 -3.44 13.57
CA GLY A 234 8.81 -2.45 13.22
C GLY A 234 9.37 -1.03 13.25
N PRO A 235 9.49 -0.32 12.11
CA PRO A 235 9.72 1.12 12.10
C PRO A 235 8.67 1.83 12.96
N SER A 236 9.11 2.80 13.79
CA SER A 236 8.29 3.60 14.70
C SER A 236 7.25 4.40 13.94
N HIS A 237 6.18 3.73 13.53
CA HIS A 237 5.01 4.33 12.90
C HIS A 237 3.90 4.46 13.93
N SER A 238 3.00 5.42 13.67
CA SER A 238 1.69 5.47 14.32
C SER A 238 1.00 4.11 14.20
N SER A 239 0.35 3.66 15.26
CA SER A 239 -0.37 2.38 15.30
C SER A 239 -1.79 2.47 14.76
N GLY A 240 -2.14 3.56 14.08
CA GLY A 240 -3.44 3.78 13.47
C GLY A 240 -3.41 3.82 11.96
N VAL A 241 -4.52 3.42 11.34
CA VAL A 241 -4.79 3.62 9.92
C VAL A 241 -5.93 4.61 9.78
N MET A 242 -5.68 5.70 9.06
CA MET A 242 -6.70 6.60 8.56
C MET A 242 -7.04 6.20 7.13
N SER A 243 -8.33 6.03 6.83
CA SER A 243 -8.78 5.61 5.50
C SER A 243 -10.00 6.40 5.04
N PHE A 244 -10.14 6.50 3.72
CA PHE A 244 -11.32 7.06 3.09
C PHE A 244 -12.11 5.95 2.41
N CYS A 245 -13.43 5.98 2.52
CA CYS A 245 -14.32 5.04 1.83
C CYS A 245 -15.32 5.82 0.97
N VAL A 246 -15.43 5.42 -0.31
CA VAL A 246 -16.38 6.00 -1.27
C VAL A 246 -17.76 5.39 -1.03
N GLN A 247 -18.68 6.21 -0.52
CA GLN A 247 -19.99 5.76 -0.08
C GLN A 247 -21.00 5.57 -1.22
N ASN A 248 -20.71 6.11 -2.40
CA ASN A 248 -21.53 5.94 -3.61
C ASN A 248 -21.65 4.50 -4.07
N LEU A 249 -20.65 3.66 -3.76
CA LEU A 249 -20.66 2.26 -4.17
C LEU A 249 -21.73 1.48 -3.40
N ILE A 250 -22.25 0.43 -4.02
CA ILE A 250 -23.07 -0.57 -3.34
C ILE A 250 -22.24 -1.34 -2.31
N THR A 251 -22.88 -1.89 -1.28
CA THR A 251 -22.20 -2.53 -0.14
C THR A 251 -21.21 -3.62 -0.55
N SER A 252 -21.49 -4.38 -1.61
CA SER A 252 -20.58 -5.45 -2.10
C SER A 252 -19.30 -4.94 -2.78
N LEU A 253 -19.24 -3.64 -3.11
CA LEU A 253 -18.11 -3.01 -3.78
C LEU A 253 -17.38 -1.99 -2.88
N ARG A 254 -17.84 -1.80 -1.63
CA ARG A 254 -17.20 -0.93 -0.64
C ARG A 254 -15.98 -1.59 0.00
#